data_AF-A0A2V2EZS9-F1
#
_entry.id   AF-A0A2V2EZS9-F1
#
_cell.length_a   1.000
_cell.length_b   1.000
_cell.length_c   1.000
_cell.angle_alpha   90.00
_cell.angle_beta   90.00
_cell.angle_gamma   90.00
#
_symmetry.space_group_name_H-M   'P 1'
#
loop_
_entity.id
_entity.type
_entity.pdbx_description
1 polymer ?
#
loop_
_entity_poly.entity_id
_entity_poly.type
_entity_poly.pdbx_seq_one_letter_code
_entity_poly.pdbx_strand_id
1 'polypeptide(L)'
;MAVMAADYEEMKARQKRCVCRQCGNELEIRMIIFCQYGGQGLELYCPVCQRIEYGVEEELFALANKFIKETEFNYFLDMPDDKRSLALNKAKIGELFSWLFYELGLCDKDGLTEKYKILQE
;
A
#
# COMPACT_ATOMS: atom_id res chain seq x y z
N MET A 1 -10.44 8.14 24.71
CA MET A 1 -9.67 9.27 24.14
C MET A 1 -8.22 8.89 23.79
N ALA A 2 -7.54 8.00 24.53
CA ALA A 2 -6.17 7.56 24.20
C ALA A 2 -6.06 6.67 22.94
N VAL A 3 -7.11 5.89 22.60
CA VAL A 3 -7.09 4.97 21.45
C VAL A 3 -7.05 5.72 20.10
N MET A 4 -7.91 6.73 19.92
CA MET A 4 -7.95 7.49 18.65
C MET A 4 -6.67 8.29 18.33
N ALA A 5 -5.91 8.68 19.36
CA ALA A 5 -4.65 9.38 19.16
C ALA A 5 -3.53 8.44 18.68
N ALA A 6 -3.50 7.21 19.18
CA ALA A 6 -2.56 6.19 18.72
C ALA A 6 -2.83 5.79 17.26
N ASP A 7 -4.11 5.62 16.89
CA ASP A 7 -4.51 5.28 15.53
C ASP A 7 -4.16 6.39 14.53
N TYR A 8 -4.30 7.67 14.92
CA TYR A 8 -3.96 8.80 14.06
C TYR A 8 -2.45 8.92 13.81
N GLU A 9 -1.62 8.77 14.85
CA GLU A 9 -0.17 8.86 14.68
C GLU A 9 0.37 7.68 13.86
N GLU A 10 -0.19 6.47 14.03
CA GLU A 10 0.13 5.33 13.16
C GLU A 10 -0.23 5.61 11.70
N MET A 11 -1.46 6.09 11.44
CA MET A 11 -1.88 6.45 10.08
C MET A 11 -1.00 7.54 9.49
N LYS A 12 -0.60 8.54 10.28
CA LYS A 12 0.27 9.62 9.84
C LYS A 12 1.71 9.15 9.58
N ALA A 13 2.21 8.22 10.38
CA ALA A 13 3.50 7.59 10.13
C ALA A 13 3.47 6.80 8.82
N ARG A 14 2.42 6.01 8.58
CA ARG A 14 2.23 5.28 7.32
C ARG A 14 2.03 6.19 6.13
N GLN A 15 1.22 7.24 6.26
CA GLN A 15 0.96 8.21 5.19
C GLN A 15 2.26 8.78 4.60
N LYS A 16 3.27 9.01 5.44
CA LYS A 16 4.56 9.59 5.03
C LYS A 16 5.47 8.64 4.24
N ARG A 17 5.29 7.33 4.40
CA ARG A 17 6.24 6.30 3.89
C ARG A 17 5.60 5.34 2.89
N CYS A 18 4.29 5.14 3.00
CA CYS A 18 3.54 4.23 2.17
C CYS A 18 2.85 4.96 1.02
N VAL A 19 2.75 4.27 -0.12
CA VAL A 19 2.04 4.69 -1.31
C VAL A 19 0.89 3.74 -1.64
N CYS A 20 -0.04 4.17 -2.50
CA CYS A 20 -1.15 3.32 -2.95
C CYS A 20 -0.64 2.06 -3.68
N ARG A 21 -1.11 0.88 -3.25
CA ARG A 21 -0.75 -0.42 -3.84
C ARG A 21 -1.04 -0.55 -5.34
N GLN A 22 -2.01 0.19 -5.86
CA GLN A 22 -2.40 0.12 -7.28
C GLN A 22 -1.67 1.15 -8.14
N CYS A 23 -1.67 2.42 -7.72
CA CYS A 23 -1.19 3.53 -8.55
C CYS A 23 0.13 4.15 -8.10
N GLY A 24 0.62 3.85 -6.90
CA GLY A 24 1.87 4.39 -6.36
C GLY A 24 1.82 5.85 -5.92
N ASN A 25 0.65 6.48 -5.91
CA ASN A 25 0.51 7.86 -5.44
C ASN A 25 0.43 7.91 -3.91
N GLU A 26 0.73 9.08 -3.36
CA GLU A 26 0.58 9.40 -1.95
C GLU A 26 -0.84 9.16 -1.43
N LEU A 27 -0.93 8.84 -0.15
CA LEU A 27 -2.19 8.61 0.56
C LEU A 27 -2.54 9.83 1.41
N GLU A 28 -3.84 9.99 1.65
CA GLU A 28 -4.38 11.05 2.50
C GLU A 28 -5.14 10.41 3.66
N ILE A 29 -5.01 10.99 4.86
CA ILE A 29 -5.90 10.65 5.97
C ILE A 29 -7.23 11.36 5.74
N ARG A 30 -8.31 10.61 5.60
CA ARG A 30 -9.67 11.15 5.44
C ARG A 30 -10.61 10.59 6.50
N MET A 31 -11.57 11.42 6.91
CA MET A 31 -12.70 10.95 7.71
C MET A 31 -13.72 10.29 6.78
N ILE A 32 -14.00 9.03 7.02
CA ILE A 32 -14.94 8.23 6.22
C ILE A 32 -16.12 7.85 7.10
N ILE A 33 -17.32 8.08 6.58
CA ILE A 33 -18.59 7.67 7.18
C ILE A 33 -19.00 6.37 6.50
N PHE A 34 -18.96 5.26 7.23
CA PHE A 34 -19.25 3.93 6.69
C PHE A 34 -20.75 3.69 6.51
N CYS A 35 -21.59 4.23 7.41
CA CYS A 35 -23.03 4.22 7.20
C CYS A 35 -23.71 5.47 7.77
N GLN A 36 -24.89 5.78 7.21
CA GLN A 36 -25.68 6.95 7.57
C GLN A 36 -26.22 6.93 9.02
N TYR A 37 -26.22 5.76 9.68
CA TYR A 37 -26.74 5.58 11.04
C TYR A 37 -25.63 5.48 12.10
N GLY A 38 -24.35 5.63 11.70
CA GLY A 38 -23.20 5.56 12.60
C GLY A 38 -22.02 4.79 12.01
N GLY A 39 -20.87 4.87 12.66
CA GLY A 39 -19.64 4.28 12.14
C GLY A 39 -18.90 5.27 11.25
N GLN A 40 -17.93 5.95 11.86
CA GLN A 40 -17.02 6.85 11.19
C GLN A 40 -15.61 6.59 11.70
N GLY A 41 -14.62 6.69 10.82
CA GLY A 41 -13.22 6.45 11.13
C GLY A 41 -12.32 7.39 10.34
N LEU A 42 -11.13 7.64 10.87
CA LEU A 42 -10.03 8.15 10.05
C LEU A 42 -9.45 6.95 9.30
N GLU A 43 -9.25 7.11 8.00
CA GLU A 43 -8.77 6.07 7.11
C GLU A 43 -7.72 6.63 6.16
N LEU A 44 -6.78 5.79 5.76
CA LEU A 44 -5.91 6.11 4.63
C LEU A 44 -6.69 5.93 3.32
N TYR A 45 -6.60 6.94 2.47
CA TYR A 45 -7.39 7.05 1.25
C TYR A 45 -6.49 7.46 0.09
N CYS A 46 -6.65 6.79 -1.05
CA CYS A 46 -5.97 7.19 -2.27
C CYS A 46 -6.85 8.17 -3.07
N PRO A 47 -6.45 9.43 -3.27
CA PRO A 47 -7.22 10.41 -4.04
C PRO A 47 -7.35 10.05 -5.52
N VAL A 48 -6.35 9.33 -6.07
CA VAL A 48 -6.31 8.94 -7.49
C VAL A 48 -7.20 7.73 -7.77
N CYS A 49 -7.08 6.67 -6.96
CA CYS A 49 -7.91 5.46 -7.10
C CYS A 49 -9.30 5.60 -6.48
N GLN A 50 -9.53 6.67 -5.71
CA GLN A 50 -10.77 6.98 -5.00
C GLN A 50 -11.27 5.83 -4.12
N ARG A 51 -10.38 5.29 -3.29
CA ARG A 51 -10.67 4.16 -2.40
C ARG A 51 -9.86 4.21 -1.12
N ILE A 52 -10.41 3.56 -0.09
CA ILE A 52 -9.68 3.23 1.14
C ILE A 52 -8.50 2.33 0.78
N GLU A 53 -7.32 2.72 1.21
CA GLU A 53 -6.07 2.02 0.92
C GLU A 53 -5.07 2.23 2.05
N TYR A 54 -4.62 1.14 2.66
CA TYR A 54 -3.64 1.14 3.74
C TYR A 54 -2.19 1.33 3.26
N GLY A 55 -1.99 1.16 1.95
CA GLY A 55 -0.72 1.39 1.28
C GLY A 55 0.30 0.29 1.46
N VAL A 56 1.41 0.46 0.78
CA VAL A 56 2.62 -0.37 0.82
C VAL A 56 3.83 0.56 0.87
N GLU A 57 4.92 0.14 1.51
CA GLU A 57 6.17 0.90 1.52
C GLU A 57 6.61 1.23 0.08
N GLU A 58 7.08 2.46 -0.15
CA GLU A 58 7.42 2.95 -1.49
C GLU A 58 8.44 2.04 -2.20
N GLU A 59 9.45 1.56 -1.48
CA GLU A 59 10.47 0.67 -2.01
C GLU A 59 9.90 -0.69 -2.44
N LEU A 60 8.92 -1.21 -1.69
CA LEU A 60 8.22 -2.46 -2.06
C LEU A 60 7.32 -2.26 -3.27
N PHE A 61 6.69 -1.09 -3.41
CA PHE A 61 5.93 -0.75 -4.62
C PHE A 61 6.86 -0.66 -5.85
N ALA A 62 8.02 -0.01 -5.71
CA ALA A 62 9.03 0.04 -6.76
C ALA A 62 9.53 -1.37 -7.14
N LEU A 63 9.82 -2.22 -6.15
CA LEU A 63 10.21 -3.60 -6.38
C LEU A 63 9.09 -4.39 -7.09
N ALA A 64 7.83 -4.21 -6.70
CA ALA A 64 6.69 -4.85 -7.35
C ALA A 64 6.59 -4.46 -8.83
N ASN A 65 6.78 -3.17 -9.14
CA ASN A 65 6.81 -2.70 -10.52
C ASN A 65 7.96 -3.31 -11.32
N LYS A 66 9.16 -3.36 -10.74
CA LYS A 66 10.34 -3.98 -11.37
C LYS A 66 10.10 -5.46 -11.64
N PHE A 67 9.63 -6.20 -10.64
CA PHE A 67 9.32 -7.63 -10.76
C PHE A 67 8.32 -7.90 -11.89
N ILE A 68 7.20 -7.18 -11.93
CA ILE A 68 6.18 -7.35 -12.99
C ILE A 68 6.78 -7.07 -14.36
N LYS A 69 7.57 -6.01 -14.49
CA LYS A 69 8.21 -5.64 -15.76
C LYS A 69 9.22 -6.68 -16.24
N GLU A 70 10.00 -7.26 -15.33
CA GLU A 70 11.07 -8.22 -15.68
C GLU A 70 10.56 -9.64 -15.92
N THR A 71 9.45 -10.00 -15.27
CA THR A 71 8.90 -11.37 -15.32
C THR A 71 7.63 -11.48 -16.16
N GLU A 72 7.10 -10.36 -16.64
CA GLU A 72 5.80 -10.27 -17.31
C GLU A 72 4.66 -10.87 -16.47
N PHE A 73 4.80 -10.78 -15.14
CA PHE A 73 3.86 -11.40 -14.21
C PHE A 73 2.43 -10.86 -14.42
N ASN A 74 1.49 -11.78 -14.63
CA ASN A 74 0.06 -11.48 -14.69
C ASN A 74 -0.76 -12.53 -13.92
N TYR A 75 -1.38 -12.09 -12.82
CA TYR A 75 -2.30 -12.88 -12.00
C TYR A 75 -3.73 -12.87 -12.55
N PHE A 76 -4.12 -11.82 -13.28
CA PHE A 76 -5.48 -11.61 -13.78
C PHE A 76 -5.58 -12.01 -15.25
N LEU A 77 -5.40 -13.31 -15.52
CA LEU A 77 -5.37 -13.88 -16.87
C LEU A 77 -6.70 -13.73 -17.63
N ASP A 78 -7.81 -13.66 -16.90
CA ASP A 78 -9.16 -13.48 -17.48
C ASP A 78 -9.48 -12.01 -17.80
N MET A 79 -8.57 -11.08 -17.53
CA MET A 79 -8.73 -9.66 -17.85
C MET A 79 -7.87 -9.27 -19.06
N PRO A 80 -8.32 -8.29 -19.87
CA PRO A 80 -7.46 -7.67 -20.88
C PRO A 80 -6.17 -7.14 -20.25
N ASP A 81 -5.06 -7.27 -20.98
CA ASP A 81 -3.80 -6.62 -20.59
C ASP A 81 -3.90 -5.12 -20.85
N ASP A 82 -4.17 -4.37 -19.78
CA ASP A 82 -4.45 -2.95 -19.82
C ASP A 82 -3.98 -2.27 -18.52
N LYS A 83 -4.18 -0.95 -18.43
CA LYS A 83 -3.77 -0.17 -17.26
C LYS A 83 -4.44 -0.66 -15.96
N ARG A 84 -5.64 -1.23 -16.05
CA ARG A 84 -6.39 -1.70 -14.89
C ARG A 84 -5.83 -3.03 -14.42
N SER A 85 -5.66 -4.02 -15.29
CA SER A 85 -5.06 -5.31 -14.91
C SER A 85 -3.63 -5.12 -14.42
N LEU A 86 -2.84 -4.24 -15.03
CA LEU A 86 -1.52 -3.86 -14.54
C LEU A 86 -1.56 -3.28 -13.12
N ALA A 87 -2.47 -2.35 -12.82
CA ALA A 87 -2.62 -1.77 -11.48
C ALA A 87 -3.03 -2.82 -10.43
N LEU A 88 -3.86 -3.80 -10.81
CA LEU A 88 -4.23 -4.91 -9.94
C LEU A 88 -3.06 -5.86 -9.69
N ASN A 89 -2.25 -6.17 -10.71
CA ASN A 89 -1.04 -6.97 -10.58
C ASN A 89 -0.03 -6.30 -9.64
N LYS A 90 0.18 -4.98 -9.77
CA LYS A 90 1.01 -4.19 -8.85
C LYS A 90 0.54 -4.33 -7.41
N ALA A 91 -0.77 -4.21 -7.18
CA ALA A 91 -1.32 -4.37 -5.85
C ALA A 91 -1.14 -5.77 -5.28
N LYS A 92 -1.31 -6.80 -6.12
CA LYS A 92 -1.15 -8.20 -5.73
C LYS A 92 0.28 -8.53 -5.33
N ILE A 93 1.27 -8.10 -6.14
CA ILE A 93 2.69 -8.30 -5.84
C ILE A 93 3.13 -7.44 -4.66
N GLY A 94 2.68 -6.19 -4.57
CA GLY A 94 2.99 -5.31 -3.44
C GLY A 94 2.49 -5.89 -2.10
N GLU A 95 1.30 -6.50 -2.08
CA GLU A 95 0.78 -7.23 -0.92
C GLU A 95 1.63 -8.46 -0.58
N LEU A 96 1.96 -9.28 -1.58
CA LEU A 96 2.79 -10.47 -1.39
C LEU A 96 4.18 -10.11 -0.82
N PHE A 97 4.81 -9.06 -1.36
CA PHE A 97 6.11 -8.58 -0.87
C PHE A 97 6.01 -7.99 0.52
N SER A 98 4.97 -7.22 0.82
CA SER A 98 4.74 -6.70 2.18
C SER A 98 4.63 -7.82 3.19
N TRP A 99 3.86 -8.86 2.88
CA TRP A 99 3.73 -10.04 3.74
C TRP A 99 5.07 -10.75 3.91
N LEU A 100 5.76 -11.08 2.82
CA LEU A 100 7.05 -11.77 2.86
C LEU A 100 8.11 -11.00 3.68
N PHE A 101 8.20 -9.68 3.49
CA PHE A 101 9.17 -8.86 4.21
C PHE A 101 8.83 -8.75 5.70
N TYR A 102 7.54 -8.74 6.05
CA TYR A 102 7.10 -8.79 7.44
C TYR A 102 7.48 -10.12 8.10
N GLU A 103 7.19 -11.25 7.45
CA GLU A 103 7.52 -12.59 7.97
C GLU A 103 9.04 -12.81 8.12
N LEU A 104 9.84 -12.23 7.24
CA LEU A 104 11.31 -12.28 7.32
C LEU A 104 11.91 -11.29 8.31
N GLY A 105 11.09 -10.46 8.98
CA GLY A 105 11.56 -9.42 9.89
C GLY A 105 12.31 -8.27 9.21
N LEU A 106 12.09 -8.08 7.91
CA LEU A 106 12.67 -7.01 7.10
C LEU A 106 11.80 -5.74 7.09
N CYS A 107 10.53 -5.89 7.45
CA CYS A 107 9.56 -4.82 7.63
C CYS A 107 8.79 -5.05 8.92
N ASP A 108 8.47 -3.98 9.63
CA ASP A 108 7.60 -4.03 10.81
C ASP A 108 6.59 -2.87 10.80
N LYS A 109 6.00 -2.57 11.96
CA LYS A 109 5.04 -1.47 12.11
C LYS A 109 5.65 -0.10 11.77
N ASP A 110 6.95 0.08 11.98
CA ASP A 110 7.68 1.33 11.79
C ASP A 110 8.21 1.46 10.34
N GLY A 111 8.20 0.35 9.58
CA GLY A 111 8.46 0.32 8.14
C GLY A 111 9.55 -0.67 7.77
N LEU A 112 10.17 -0.46 6.60
CA LEU A 112 11.34 -1.25 6.19
C LEU A 112 12.55 -0.95 7.08
N THR A 113 13.26 -2.01 7.46
CA THR A 113 14.51 -1.89 8.23
C THR A 113 15.58 -1.23 7.37
N GLU A 114 16.23 -0.17 7.87
CA GLU A 114 17.15 0.70 7.10
C GLU A 114 18.24 -0.04 6.31
N LYS A 115 18.75 -1.17 6.83
CA LYS A 115 19.76 -2.00 6.16
C LYS A 115 19.29 -2.61 4.84
N TYR A 116 17.98 -2.67 4.62
CA TYR A 116 17.33 -3.34 3.50
C TYR A 116 16.54 -2.38 2.61
N LYS A 117 16.78 -1.06 2.71
CA LYS A 117 16.36 -0.13 1.64
C LYS A 117 16.91 -0.68 0.33
N ILE A 118 16.01 -1.28 -0.45
CA ILE A 118 16.34 -2.17 -1.55
C ILE A 118 17.32 -1.44 -2.45
N LEU A 119 18.48 -2.06 -2.70
CA LEU A 119 19.56 -1.51 -3.51
C LEU A 119 18.97 -0.93 -4.81
N GLN A 120 18.85 0.39 -4.85
CA GLN A 120 18.51 1.11 -6.06
C GLN A 120 19.83 1.25 -6.83
N GLU A 121 20.09 0.29 -7.72
CA GLU A 121 21.00 0.51 -8.84
C GLU A 121 20.36 1.47 -9.85
#